data_AF-A0A7K8WRE2-F1
#
_entry.id   AF-A0A7K8WRE2-F1
#
_cell.length_a   1.000
_cell.length_b   1.000
_cell.length_c   1.000
_cell.angle_alpha   90.00
_cell.angle_beta   90.00
_cell.angle_gamma   90.00
#
_symmetry.space_group_name_H-M   'P 1'
#
loop_
_entity.id
_entity.type
_entity.pdbx_description
1 polymer ?
#
loop_
_entity_poly.entity_id
_entity_poly.type
_entity_poly.pdbx_seq_one_letter_code
_entity_poly.pdbx_strand_id
1 'polypeptide(L)'
;RVLSCGLKDFCAHGATPGDPPFATGPAGADKRVPKIASVVGILGHLASRHAGSIKQELLRMFHESLGSGREQHKATVPFLLQLALMSPALLGTVSAELVDSLKPPVLNQLHQHFSALPRDELDHVVGVVVHLISQTSAGAFRILQFLVGTAMP
;
A
#
# COMPACT_ATOMS: atom_id res chain seq x y z
N ARG A 1 11.90 8.18 -9.30
CA ARG A 1 11.25 9.30 -10.04
C ARG A 1 9.77 9.03 -10.30
N VAL A 2 9.37 7.95 -10.99
CA VAL A 2 7.95 7.62 -11.27
C VAL A 2 7.13 7.52 -9.97
N LEU A 3 7.61 6.74 -8.99
CA LEU A 3 6.96 6.59 -7.69
C LEU A 3 6.86 7.91 -6.91
N SER A 4 7.94 8.70 -6.88
CA SER A 4 7.96 10.00 -6.20
C SER A 4 7.02 11.02 -6.84
N CYS A 5 6.91 11.03 -8.17
CA CYS A 5 5.94 11.85 -8.90
C CYS A 5 4.51 11.38 -8.61
N GLY A 6 4.27 10.06 -8.66
CA GLY A 6 2.98 9.47 -8.34
C GLY A 6 2.51 9.77 -6.92
N LEU A 7 3.40 9.67 -5.93
CA LEU A 7 3.11 10.01 -4.54
C LEU A 7 2.81 11.50 -4.37
N LYS A 8 3.60 12.38 -5.00
CA LYS A 8 3.35 13.83 -4.95
C LYS A 8 1.98 14.18 -5.53
N ASP A 9 1.62 13.57 -6.65
CA ASP A 9 0.30 13.74 -7.25
C ASP A 9 -0.79 13.15 -6.35
N PHE A 10 -0.59 11.97 -5.77
CA PHE A 10 -1.52 11.35 -4.82
C PHE A 10 -1.78 12.26 -3.62
N CYS A 11 -0.75 12.85 -3.03
CA CYS A 11 -0.91 13.84 -1.95
C CYS A 11 -1.67 15.09 -2.39
N ALA A 12 -1.43 15.58 -3.62
CA ALA A 12 -2.08 16.78 -4.14
C ALA A 12 -3.57 16.58 -4.46
N HIS A 13 -4.00 15.34 -4.74
CA HIS A 13 -5.39 15.02 -5.07
C HIS A 13 -6.15 14.36 -3.90
N GLY A 14 -5.45 13.76 -2.93
CA GLY A 14 -6.02 13.24 -1.69
C GLY A 14 -6.22 14.28 -0.59
N ALA A 15 -5.94 15.56 -0.88
CA ALA A 15 -6.07 16.69 0.04
C ALA A 15 -7.21 17.64 -0.36
N THR A 16 -8.27 17.15 -1.01
CA THR A 16 -9.54 17.88 -1.02
C THR A 16 -10.15 17.81 0.38
N PRO A 17 -10.35 18.94 1.09
CA PRO A 17 -10.85 18.93 2.45
C PRO A 17 -12.28 18.37 2.47
N GLY A 18 -12.43 17.12 2.91
CA GLY A 18 -13.72 16.43 3.04
C GLY A 18 -13.80 15.03 2.44
N ASP A 19 -12.87 14.63 1.57
CA ASP A 19 -12.83 13.27 1.03
C ASP A 19 -11.74 12.43 1.75
N PRO A 20 -12.08 11.28 2.34
CA PRO A 20 -11.07 10.40 2.92
C PRO A 20 -10.00 10.04 1.88
N PRO A 21 -8.69 9.97 2.25
CA PRO A 21 -7.61 9.51 1.35
C PRO A 21 -7.81 8.08 0.84
N PHE A 22 -8.80 7.39 1.42
CA PHE A 22 -9.24 6.04 1.20
C PHE A 22 -10.72 5.95 0.77
N ALA A 23 -11.40 7.04 0.42
CA ALA A 23 -12.87 7.07 0.28
C ALA A 23 -13.48 6.21 -0.83
N THR A 24 -12.66 5.57 -1.67
CA THR A 24 -13.16 4.86 -2.85
C THR A 24 -12.86 3.37 -2.73
N GLY A 25 -13.82 2.64 -2.17
CA GLY A 25 -13.93 1.20 -2.37
C GLY A 25 -14.08 0.84 -3.86
N PRO A 26 -14.10 -0.45 -4.20
CA PRO A 26 -14.09 -0.92 -5.60
C PRO A 26 -15.26 -0.44 -6.48
N ALA A 27 -16.28 0.19 -5.88
CA ALA A 27 -17.43 0.78 -6.57
C ALA A 27 -17.25 2.26 -6.98
N GLY A 28 -16.14 2.92 -6.60
CA GLY A 28 -15.86 4.34 -6.88
C GLY A 28 -14.78 4.61 -7.94
N ALA A 29 -14.32 3.57 -8.64
CA ALA A 29 -13.15 3.63 -9.54
C ALA A 29 -13.30 4.57 -10.75
N ASP A 30 -14.51 5.01 -11.09
CA ASP A 30 -14.78 5.75 -12.33
C ASP A 30 -14.45 7.25 -12.26
N LYS A 31 -14.31 7.83 -11.06
CA LYS A 31 -13.86 9.23 -10.90
C LYS A 31 -12.37 9.32 -10.61
N ARG A 32 -11.59 8.69 -11.49
CA ARG A 32 -10.33 9.22 -12.03
C ARG A 32 -9.28 9.69 -11.01
N VAL A 33 -8.27 8.84 -10.79
CA VAL A 33 -6.88 9.33 -10.84
C VAL A 33 -6.25 8.79 -12.13
N PRO A 34 -6.43 9.44 -13.29
CA PRO A 34 -5.91 8.96 -14.58
C PRO A 34 -4.39 8.77 -14.55
N LYS A 35 -3.74 9.46 -13.62
CA LYS A 35 -2.30 9.46 -13.39
C LYS A 35 -1.81 8.24 -12.60
N ILE A 36 -2.61 7.68 -11.68
CA ILE A 36 -2.18 6.46 -10.96
C ILE A 36 -2.23 5.26 -11.89
N ALA A 37 -3.22 5.20 -12.79
CA ALA A 37 -3.25 4.21 -13.86
C ALA A 37 -2.02 4.32 -14.78
N SER A 38 -1.54 5.54 -15.04
CA SER A 38 -0.27 5.76 -15.76
C SER A 38 0.95 5.25 -14.99
N VAL A 39 1.04 5.54 -13.68
CA VAL A 39 2.11 5.01 -12.82
C VAL A 39 2.09 3.48 -12.82
N VAL A 40 0.92 2.88 -12.67
CA VAL A 40 0.72 1.42 -12.70
C VAL A 40 1.10 0.84 -14.07
N GLY A 41 0.71 1.48 -15.17
CA GLY A 41 1.08 1.04 -16.52
C GLY A 41 2.59 1.05 -16.74
N ILE A 42 3.28 2.11 -16.30
CA ILE A 42 4.74 2.22 -16.38
C ILE A 42 5.40 1.17 -15.51
N LEU A 43 4.98 1.04 -14.23
CA LEU A 43 5.54 0.06 -13.31
C LEU A 43 5.28 -1.37 -13.77
N GLY A 44 4.11 -1.66 -14.34
CA GLY A 44 3.78 -2.96 -14.93
C GLY A 44 4.71 -3.31 -16.09
N HIS A 45 4.99 -2.35 -16.98
CA HIS A 45 5.96 -2.56 -18.06
C HIS A 45 7.39 -2.81 -17.51
N LEU A 46 7.82 -2.00 -16.53
CA LEU A 46 9.14 -2.11 -15.92
C LEU A 46 9.30 -3.39 -15.08
N ALA A 47 8.23 -3.90 -14.47
CA ALA A 47 8.26 -5.10 -13.62
C ALA A 47 8.78 -6.33 -14.38
N SER A 48 8.52 -6.42 -15.69
CA SER A 48 9.04 -7.52 -16.53
C SER A 48 10.57 -7.64 -16.53
N ARG A 49 11.31 -6.54 -16.32
CA ARG A 49 12.79 -6.49 -16.38
C ARG A 49 13.44 -6.04 -15.07
N HIS A 50 12.71 -5.33 -14.23
CA HIS A 50 13.23 -4.66 -13.04
C HIS A 50 12.39 -4.93 -11.79
N ALA A 51 11.64 -6.05 -11.73
CA ALA A 51 10.84 -6.42 -10.56
C ALA A 51 11.62 -6.32 -9.24
N GLY A 52 12.87 -6.79 -9.21
CA GLY A 52 13.72 -6.72 -8.02
C GLY A 52 14.00 -5.28 -7.55
N SER A 53 14.34 -4.38 -8.47
CA SER A 53 14.61 -2.97 -8.16
C SER A 53 13.33 -2.23 -7.75
N ILE A 54 12.20 -2.52 -8.41
CA ILE A 54 10.90 -1.95 -8.02
C ILE A 54 10.52 -2.40 -6.62
N LYS A 55 10.68 -3.70 -6.31
CA LYS A 55 10.43 -4.27 -4.98
C LYS A 55 11.25 -3.54 -3.92
N GLN A 56 12.56 -3.42 -4.12
CA GLN A 56 13.45 -2.77 -3.16
C GLN A 56 13.04 -1.31 -2.93
N GLU A 57 12.67 -0.59 -3.97
CA GLU A 57 12.25 0.81 -3.86
C GLU A 57 10.90 0.96 -3.15
N LEU A 58 9.92 0.09 -3.43
CA LEU A 58 8.63 0.08 -2.73
C LEU A 58 8.80 -0.22 -1.24
N LEU A 59 9.62 -1.23 -0.90
CA LEU A 59 9.95 -1.55 0.49
C LEU A 59 10.71 -0.41 1.16
N ARG A 60 11.65 0.24 0.46
CA ARG A 60 12.37 1.41 0.99
C ARG A 60 11.41 2.54 1.33
N MET A 61 10.49 2.90 0.41
CA MET A 61 9.47 3.91 0.64
C MET A 61 8.55 3.55 1.81
N PHE A 62 8.17 2.28 1.94
CA PHE A 62 7.39 1.80 3.07
C PHE A 62 8.12 2.01 4.41
N HIS A 63 9.36 1.55 4.54
CA HIS A 63 10.12 1.70 5.78
C HIS A 63 10.42 3.17 6.12
N GLU A 64 10.74 4.00 5.11
CA GLU A 64 10.91 5.45 5.31
C GLU A 64 9.64 6.15 5.77
N SER A 65 8.47 5.65 5.34
CA SER A 65 7.18 6.19 5.77
C SER A 65 6.87 5.94 7.24
N LEU A 66 7.36 4.82 7.79
CA LEU A 66 7.20 4.45 9.18
C LEU A 66 8.19 5.16 10.12
N GLY A 67 9.35 5.57 9.59
CA GLY A 67 10.41 6.21 10.38
C GLY A 67 10.32 7.74 10.48
N SER A 68 9.53 8.42 9.63
CA SER A 68 9.51 9.88 9.56
C SER A 68 8.11 10.48 9.72
N GLY A 69 7.91 11.29 10.76
CA GLY A 69 6.63 11.95 11.07
C GLY A 69 6.24 13.10 10.13
N ARG A 70 6.74 13.13 8.90
CA ARG A 70 6.37 14.17 7.92
C ARG A 70 5.02 13.84 7.30
N GLU A 71 4.13 14.83 7.15
CA GLU A 71 2.80 14.67 6.52
C GLU A 71 2.82 13.92 5.18
N GLN A 72 3.84 14.15 4.36
CA GLN A 72 4.01 13.48 3.06
C GLN A 72 4.22 11.95 3.17
N HIS A 73 4.71 11.48 4.31
CA HIS A 73 4.90 10.05 4.60
C HIS A 73 3.62 9.38 5.09
N LYS A 74 2.66 10.14 5.66
CA LYS A 74 1.33 9.62 6.02
C LYS A 74 0.58 9.06 4.81
N ALA A 75 0.69 9.75 3.68
CA ALA A 75 0.08 9.34 2.41
C ALA A 75 0.83 8.19 1.68
N THR A 76 2.03 7.82 2.13
CA THR A 76 2.86 6.82 1.43
C THR A 76 2.28 5.42 1.55
N VAL A 77 1.91 4.96 2.75
CA VAL A 77 1.26 3.65 2.93
C VAL A 77 -0.05 3.55 2.12
N PRO A 78 -0.99 4.53 2.20
CA PRO A 78 -2.17 4.57 1.32
C PRO A 78 -1.83 4.46 -0.17
N PHE A 79 -0.86 5.24 -0.65
CA PHE A 79 -0.42 5.24 -2.03
C PHE A 79 0.11 3.86 -2.47
N LEU A 80 0.94 3.22 -1.64
CA LEU A 80 1.49 1.90 -1.93
C LEU A 80 0.40 0.82 -1.98
N LEU A 81 -0.58 0.87 -1.07
CA LEU A 81 -1.74 -0.04 -1.10
C LEU A 81 -2.57 0.15 -2.38
N GLN A 82 -2.79 1.40 -2.79
CA GLN A 82 -3.52 1.71 -4.02
C GLN A 82 -2.79 1.21 -5.27
N LEU A 83 -1.46 1.33 -5.31
CA LEU A 83 -0.66 0.76 -6.42
C LEU A 83 -0.78 -0.77 -6.49
N ALA A 84 -0.78 -1.44 -5.33
CA ALA A 84 -0.92 -2.89 -5.26
C ALA A 84 -2.32 -3.33 -5.73
N LEU A 85 -3.38 -2.62 -5.33
CA LEU A 85 -4.76 -2.90 -5.76
C LEU A 85 -4.92 -2.84 -7.28
N MET A 86 -4.25 -1.88 -7.92
CA MET A 86 -4.38 -1.64 -9.35
C MET A 86 -3.45 -2.49 -10.20
N SER A 87 -2.52 -3.24 -9.59
CA SER A 87 -1.51 -4.01 -10.32
C SER A 87 -1.26 -5.39 -9.70
N PRO A 88 -1.87 -6.44 -10.25
CA PRO A 88 -1.62 -7.82 -9.81
C PRO A 88 -0.12 -8.22 -9.89
N ALA A 89 0.61 -7.69 -10.88
CA ALA A 89 2.04 -7.94 -11.04
C ALA A 89 2.87 -7.32 -9.90
N LEU A 90 2.53 -6.09 -9.47
CA LEU A 90 3.19 -5.47 -8.33
C LEU A 90 2.82 -6.17 -7.03
N LEU A 91 1.54 -6.51 -6.84
CA LEU A 91 1.08 -7.28 -5.67
C LEU A 91 1.84 -8.60 -5.54
N GLY A 92 1.97 -9.37 -6.62
CA GLY A 92 2.76 -10.62 -6.61
C GLY A 92 4.25 -10.39 -6.29
N THR A 93 4.81 -9.27 -6.73
CA THR A 93 6.22 -8.93 -6.48
C THR A 93 6.50 -8.58 -5.02
N VAL A 94 5.56 -7.91 -4.34
CA VAL A 94 5.76 -7.43 -2.95
C VAL A 94 5.19 -8.38 -1.89
N SER A 95 4.11 -9.11 -2.18
CA SER A 95 3.43 -9.99 -1.23
C SER A 95 4.30 -11.12 -0.69
N ALA A 96 5.23 -11.65 -1.51
CA ALA A 96 6.12 -12.74 -1.12
C ALA A 96 7.06 -12.39 0.05
N GLU A 97 7.45 -11.11 0.18
CA GLU A 97 8.40 -10.63 1.21
C GLU A 97 7.75 -9.67 2.22
N LEU A 98 6.45 -9.41 2.07
CA LEU A 98 5.70 -8.60 3.01
C LEU A 98 5.77 -9.20 4.42
N VAL A 99 5.54 -10.51 4.54
CA VAL A 99 5.62 -11.23 5.82
C VAL A 99 7.00 -11.12 6.46
N ASP A 100 8.06 -11.25 5.67
CA ASP A 100 9.44 -11.17 6.15
C ASP A 100 9.81 -9.74 6.61
N SER A 101 9.09 -8.74 6.13
CA SER A 101 9.24 -7.32 6.50
C SER A 101 8.40 -6.91 7.72
N LEU A 102 7.29 -7.61 8.01
CA LEU A 102 6.37 -7.32 9.13
C LEU A 102 6.91 -7.83 10.47
N LYS A 103 8.11 -7.40 10.85
CA LYS A 103 8.71 -7.69 12.16
C LYS A 103 8.02 -6.87 13.27
N PRO A 104 8.11 -7.29 14.55
CA PRO A 104 7.53 -6.56 15.67
C PRO A 104 7.76 -5.04 15.70
N PRO A 105 8.97 -4.48 15.43
CA PRO A 105 9.14 -3.03 15.39
C PRO A 105 8.33 -2.35 14.28
N VAL A 106 8.21 -2.99 13.11
CA VAL A 106 7.43 -2.48 11.97
C VAL A 106 5.93 -2.50 12.29
N LEU A 107 5.45 -3.56 12.95
CA LEU A 107 4.05 -3.65 13.40
C LEU A 107 3.71 -2.56 14.42
N ASN A 108 4.62 -2.28 15.36
CA ASN A 108 4.44 -1.20 16.33
C ASN A 108 4.42 0.18 15.64
N GLN A 109 5.29 0.40 14.65
CA GLN A 109 5.28 1.64 13.87
C GLN A 109 4.01 1.78 13.03
N LEU A 110 3.53 0.70 12.41
CA LEU A 110 2.23 0.69 11.72
C LEU A 110 1.11 1.03 12.69
N HIS A 111 1.07 0.41 13.87
CA HIS A 111 0.07 0.72 14.89
C HIS A 111 0.10 2.21 15.25
N GLN A 112 1.27 2.80 15.48
CA GLN A 112 1.40 4.23 15.73
C GLN A 112 0.95 5.08 14.54
N HIS A 113 1.31 4.68 13.32
CA HIS A 113 0.95 5.38 12.08
C HIS A 113 -0.56 5.43 11.86
N PHE A 114 -1.27 4.34 12.16
CA PHE A 114 -2.71 4.22 12.01
C PHE A 114 -3.49 4.67 13.26
N SER A 115 -2.85 4.80 14.43
CA SER A 115 -3.52 5.16 15.70
C SER A 115 -4.24 6.51 15.69
N ALA A 116 -3.79 7.44 14.84
CA ALA A 116 -4.37 8.78 14.73
C ALA A 116 -5.53 8.87 13.74
N LEU A 117 -5.86 7.79 13.03
CA LEU A 117 -6.91 7.80 12.00
C LEU A 117 -8.30 7.57 12.60
N PRO A 118 -9.35 8.17 12.01
CA PRO A 118 -10.73 7.86 12.34
C PRO A 118 -11.06 6.39 12.12
N ARG A 119 -12.04 5.88 12.87
CA ARG A 119 -12.47 4.48 12.79
C ARG A 119 -12.93 4.07 11.37
N ASP A 120 -13.68 4.93 10.68
CA ASP A 120 -14.14 4.66 9.32
C ASP A 120 -12.98 4.49 8.32
N GLU A 121 -11.89 5.26 8.51
CA GLU A 121 -10.69 5.13 7.68
C GLU A 121 -9.92 3.83 7.99
N LEU A 122 -9.85 3.45 9.27
CA LEU A 122 -9.26 2.17 9.68
C LEU A 122 -10.03 0.99 9.09
N ASP A 123 -11.36 0.99 9.19
CA ASP A 123 -12.21 -0.07 8.64
C ASP A 123 -12.03 -0.17 7.12
N HIS A 124 -11.87 0.97 6.43
CA HIS A 124 -11.55 0.98 5.00
C HIS A 124 -10.18 0.36 4.72
N VAL A 125 -9.13 0.76 5.43
CA VAL A 125 -7.78 0.21 5.25
C VAL A 125 -7.77 -1.30 5.46
N VAL A 126 -8.47 -1.78 6.48
CA VAL A 126 -8.65 -3.22 6.74
C VAL A 126 -9.36 -3.87 5.54
N GLY A 127 -10.43 -3.28 5.02
CA GLY A 127 -11.12 -3.77 3.82
C GLY A 127 -10.20 -3.89 2.60
N VAL A 128 -9.35 -2.89 2.36
CA VAL A 128 -8.34 -2.91 1.28
C VAL A 128 -7.32 -4.03 1.49
N VAL A 129 -6.79 -4.18 2.71
CA VAL A 129 -5.82 -5.23 3.03
C VAL A 129 -6.43 -6.61 2.83
N VAL A 130 -7.66 -6.84 3.30
CA VAL A 130 -8.36 -8.12 3.10
C VAL A 130 -8.59 -8.40 1.62
N HIS A 131 -8.96 -7.39 0.84
CA HIS A 131 -9.12 -7.53 -0.61
C HIS A 131 -7.80 -7.90 -1.30
N LEU A 132 -6.70 -7.23 -0.95
CA LEU A 132 -5.36 -7.55 -1.46
C LEU A 132 -4.95 -8.97 -1.11
N ILE A 133 -5.18 -9.42 0.12
CA ILE A 133 -4.90 -10.81 0.54
C ILE A 133 -5.72 -11.79 -0.30
N SER A 134 -7.00 -11.48 -0.55
CA SER A 134 -7.90 -12.33 -1.35
C SER A 134 -7.49 -12.41 -2.82
N GLN A 135 -6.83 -11.37 -3.35
CA GLN A 135 -6.30 -11.33 -4.71
C GLN A 135 -4.87 -11.88 -4.83
N THR A 136 -4.20 -12.13 -3.70
CA THR A 136 -2.82 -12.62 -3.68
C THR A 136 -2.82 -14.12 -3.97
N SER A 137 -2.26 -14.53 -5.11
CA SER A 137 -2.04 -15.96 -5.40
C SER A 137 -0.71 -16.47 -4.84
N ALA A 138 0.35 -15.66 -4.91
CA ALA A 138 1.68 -16.00 -4.43
C ALA A 138 1.90 -15.47 -3.00
N GLY A 139 2.28 -16.34 -2.06
CA GLY A 139 2.56 -15.92 -0.67
C GLY A 139 1.34 -15.83 0.25
N ALA A 140 0.12 -16.03 -0.26
CA ALA A 140 -1.10 -16.01 0.55
C ALA A 140 -1.07 -16.97 1.73
N PHE A 141 -0.57 -18.20 1.55
CA PHE A 141 -0.40 -19.15 2.65
C PHE A 141 0.50 -18.60 3.77
N ARG A 142 1.65 -17.98 3.43
CA ARG A 142 2.55 -17.39 4.43
C ARG A 142 1.88 -16.20 5.14
N ILE A 143 1.10 -15.39 4.41
CA ILE A 143 0.36 -14.26 4.99
C ILE A 143 -0.70 -14.77 5.98
N LEU A 144 -1.50 -15.76 5.60
CA LEU A 144 -2.52 -16.34 6.48
C LEU A 144 -1.89 -17.01 7.70
N GLN A 145 -0.81 -17.77 7.51
CA GLN A 145 -0.07 -18.38 8.60
C GLN A 145 0.50 -17.33 9.56
N PHE A 146 1.02 -16.22 9.03
CA PHE A 146 1.48 -15.09 9.85
C PHE A 146 0.34 -14.45 10.65
N LEU A 147 -0.80 -14.18 10.02
CA LEU A 147 -1.95 -13.59 10.71
C LEU A 147 -2.48 -14.51 11.82
N VAL A 148 -2.62 -15.80 11.54
CA VAL A 148 -3.06 -16.78 12.55
C VAL A 148 -2.02 -16.89 13.66
N GLY A 149 -0.72 -16.96 13.31
CA GLY A 149 0.37 -17.06 14.29
C GLY A 149 0.54 -15.82 15.17
N THR A 150 0.16 -14.64 14.69
CA THR A 150 0.21 -13.38 15.45
C THR A 150 -1.08 -13.09 16.22
N ALA A 151 -2.21 -13.65 15.79
CA ALA A 151 -3.51 -13.55 16.49
C ALA A 151 -3.66 -14.54 17.64
N MET A 152 -2.81 -15.57 17.71
CA MET A 152 -2.76 -16.51 18.83
C MET A 152 -1.93 -15.90 19.99
N PRO A 153 -2.45 -15.92 21.23
CA PRO A 153 -1.78 -15.37 22.41
C PRO A 153 -0.50 -16.13 22.80
#